data_AF-A0A2N5U3L7-F1
#
_entry.id   AF-A0A2N5U3L7-F1
#
_cell.length_a   1.000
_cell.length_b   1.000
_cell.length_c   1.000
_cell.angle_alpha   90.00
_cell.angle_beta   90.00
_cell.angle_gamma   90.00
#
_symmetry.space_group_name_H-M   'P 1'
#
loop_
_entity.id
_entity.type
_entity.pdbx_description
1 polymer ?
#
loop_
_entity_poly.entity_id
_entity_poly.type
_entity_poly.pdbx_seq_one_letter_code
_entity_poly.pdbx_strand_id
1 'polypeptide(L)'
;MGPYAALIGPSTSGKSRLLMEMSQHICVVYICLRPTNSTGLPPRSALAEHILHTTAGYETYYTTLLAGIFQVVANFFSGRNPTENIQDRLKKWNDYTEVASLGTLDIEKRTQIQFTADVLEEMRKFIIRPNATLAGTVAAMRDSTKFIAPSSSMRVLLALDEARALLQTPGPSDEISFFRIFRRTIREIPTGMGIFILLVDTTSYVANFSLKSSSFDSSARYKFEGENRLYDPIYQISSFDAMVPSNPPRSWEELVSPERLFKYGSPIFGAYFRDATSEGQLPLVIYGAILELAFYTLRGPTEPAESTQPAMIKPQAFAFLGPTIQPRINGASHLHTELIASHAAHCDYISPGCDLVMSNYPSQFTLAAAAGDHLRDDSTCI
;
A
#
# COMPACT_ATOMS: atom_id res chain seq x y z
N MET A 1 21.97 3.09 3.85
CA MET A 1 20.62 3.07 3.22
C MET A 1 19.58 2.86 4.30
N GLY A 2 18.36 3.36 4.12
CA GLY A 2 17.25 3.04 5.03
C GLY A 2 16.64 1.67 4.70
N PRO A 3 16.04 0.97 5.67
CA PRO A 3 15.51 -0.38 5.48
C PRO A 3 14.13 -0.36 4.81
N TYR A 4 14.04 0.10 3.56
CA TYR A 4 12.77 0.23 2.86
C TYR A 4 12.71 -0.46 1.49
N ALA A 5 11.49 -0.88 1.11
CA ALA A 5 11.14 -1.30 -0.25
C ALA A 5 9.80 -0.70 -0.67
N ALA A 6 9.55 -0.62 -1.97
CA ALA A 6 8.25 -0.28 -2.52
C ALA A 6 7.40 -1.55 -2.68
N LEU A 7 6.11 -1.49 -2.33
CA LEU A 7 5.12 -2.53 -2.63
C LEU A 7 4.16 -2.01 -3.71
N ILE A 8 4.20 -2.64 -4.89
CA ILE A 8 3.52 -2.18 -6.10
C ILE A 8 2.49 -3.21 -6.55
N GLY A 9 1.37 -2.72 -7.05
CA GLY A 9 0.36 -3.52 -7.70
C GLY A 9 -0.94 -2.73 -7.82
N PRO A 10 -1.88 -3.22 -8.64
CA PRO A 10 -3.15 -2.54 -8.87
C PRO A 10 -3.96 -2.42 -7.57
N SER A 11 -4.90 -1.47 -7.50
CA SER A 11 -5.74 -1.24 -6.31
C SER A 11 -6.45 -2.50 -5.80
N THR A 12 -6.77 -3.42 -6.71
CA THR A 12 -7.50 -4.67 -6.44
C THR A 12 -6.61 -5.85 -6.05
N SER A 13 -5.27 -5.70 -6.02
CA SER A 13 -4.35 -6.79 -5.69
C SER A 13 -4.27 -7.14 -4.21
N GLY A 14 -4.99 -6.44 -3.33
CA GLY A 14 -5.05 -6.77 -1.90
C GLY A 14 -3.81 -6.34 -1.09
N LYS A 15 -3.06 -5.32 -1.54
CA LYS A 15 -1.90 -4.77 -0.81
C LYS A 15 -2.20 -4.44 0.65
N SER A 16 -3.24 -3.65 0.91
CA SER A 16 -3.60 -3.27 2.28
C SER A 16 -4.06 -4.49 3.09
N ARG A 17 -4.74 -5.46 2.46
CA ARG A 17 -5.10 -6.73 3.11
C ARG A 17 -3.87 -7.56 3.48
N LEU A 18 -2.86 -7.63 2.61
CA LEU A 18 -1.59 -8.29 2.92
C LEU A 18 -0.96 -7.70 4.18
N LEU A 19 -0.92 -6.38 4.30
CA LEU A 19 -0.39 -5.71 5.50
C LEU A 19 -1.21 -6.02 6.77
N MET A 20 -2.54 -6.10 6.64
CA MET A 20 -3.42 -6.49 7.73
C MET A 20 -3.21 -7.95 8.16
N GLU A 21 -3.03 -8.88 7.23
CA GLU A 21 -2.69 -10.28 7.57
C GLU A 21 -1.31 -10.37 8.22
N MET A 22 -0.31 -9.65 7.69
CA MET A 22 1.03 -9.58 8.28
C MET A 22 1.01 -9.10 9.74
N SER A 23 0.07 -8.23 10.10
CA SER A 23 -0.08 -7.72 11.47
C SER A 23 -0.46 -8.79 12.51
N GLN A 24 -0.88 -9.98 12.08
CA GLN A 24 -1.11 -11.11 12.97
C GLN A 24 0.18 -11.82 13.37
N HIS A 25 1.28 -11.58 12.64
CA HIS A 25 2.55 -12.27 12.81
C HIS A 25 3.68 -11.36 13.29
N ILE A 26 3.63 -10.07 12.92
CA ILE A 26 4.61 -9.06 13.31
C ILE A 26 3.90 -7.78 13.77
N CYS A 27 4.63 -6.88 14.43
CA CYS A 27 4.09 -5.56 14.75
C CYS A 27 4.06 -4.69 13.49
N VAL A 28 2.87 -4.33 13.03
CA VAL A 28 2.68 -3.43 11.87
C VAL A 28 2.21 -2.06 12.37
N VAL A 29 2.97 -1.02 12.04
CA VAL A 29 2.55 0.38 12.12
C VAL A 29 2.07 0.75 10.72
N TYR A 30 0.77 0.67 10.48
CA TYR A 30 0.17 1.03 9.19
C TYR A 30 -0.32 2.47 9.22
N ILE A 31 0.05 3.27 8.22
CA ILE A 31 -0.35 4.67 8.08
C ILE A 31 -0.78 4.94 6.64
N CYS A 32 -2.05 5.29 6.43
CA CYS A 32 -2.60 5.60 5.11
C CYS A 32 -2.52 7.11 4.83
N LEU A 33 -1.73 7.50 3.82
CA LEU A 33 -1.47 8.90 3.44
C LEU A 33 -2.46 9.47 2.42
N ARG A 34 -3.56 8.75 2.15
CA ARG A 34 -4.64 9.12 1.24
C ARG A 34 -5.10 10.58 1.44
N PRO A 35 -5.47 11.33 0.40
CA PRO A 35 -5.98 12.71 0.53
C PRO A 35 -7.17 12.83 1.49
N THR A 36 -7.32 14.00 2.14
CA THR A 36 -8.37 14.28 3.15
C THR A 36 -9.79 14.17 2.62
N ASN A 37 -10.00 14.39 1.31
CA ASN A 37 -11.29 14.34 0.64
C ASN A 37 -11.58 12.98 -0.03
N SER A 38 -10.73 11.98 0.15
CA SER A 38 -10.92 10.68 -0.48
C SER A 38 -11.85 9.79 0.33
N THR A 39 -12.78 9.12 -0.35
CA THR A 39 -13.73 8.16 0.22
C THR A 39 -13.25 6.71 0.13
N GLY A 40 -12.07 6.46 -0.43
CA GLY A 40 -11.57 5.11 -0.62
C GLY A 40 -11.05 4.46 0.66
N LEU A 41 -10.91 3.14 0.62
CA LEU A 41 -10.46 2.32 1.75
C LEU A 41 -9.02 1.82 1.58
N PRO A 42 -8.25 1.64 2.67
CA PRO A 42 -8.56 2.08 4.04
C PRO A 42 -8.60 3.62 4.18
N PRO A 43 -9.32 4.16 5.18
CA PRO A 43 -9.43 5.60 5.39
C PRO A 43 -8.05 6.23 5.69
N ARG A 44 -7.96 7.56 5.50
CA ARG A 44 -6.75 8.33 5.85
C ARG A 44 -6.47 8.20 7.35
N SER A 45 -5.23 7.87 7.71
CA SER A 45 -4.79 7.85 9.10
C SER A 45 -4.70 9.27 9.66
N ALA A 46 -5.09 9.49 10.91
CA ALA A 46 -4.94 10.79 11.58
C ALA A 46 -3.48 11.27 11.58
N LEU A 47 -2.51 10.35 11.71
CA LEU A 47 -1.08 10.67 11.66
C LEU A 47 -0.59 11.13 10.28
N ALA A 48 -1.36 10.91 9.20
CA ALA A 48 -0.98 11.32 7.85
C ALA A 48 -0.82 12.84 7.72
N GLU A 49 -1.60 13.62 8.49
CA GLU A 49 -1.48 15.08 8.52
C GLU A 49 -0.13 15.54 9.08
N HIS A 50 0.40 14.79 10.06
CA HIS A 50 1.69 15.08 10.66
C HIS A 50 2.86 14.60 9.81
N ILE A 51 2.69 13.52 9.04
CA ILE A 51 3.70 13.10 8.06
C ILE A 51 3.81 14.12 6.92
N LEU A 52 2.68 14.62 6.41
CA LEU A 52 2.63 15.59 5.31
C LEU A 52 2.68 17.05 5.81
N HIS A 53 3.25 17.27 7.00
CA HIS A 53 3.23 18.57 7.66
C HIS A 53 4.36 19.49 7.17
N THR A 54 4.00 20.74 6.86
CA THR A 54 4.95 21.76 6.43
C THR A 54 5.44 22.59 7.62
N THR A 55 6.70 22.41 8.02
CA THR A 55 7.35 23.20 9.10
C THR A 55 8.79 23.55 8.78
N ALA A 56 9.25 24.70 9.28
CA ALA A 56 10.68 24.97 9.38
C ALA A 56 11.40 23.86 10.20
N GLY A 57 12.59 23.45 9.76
CA GLY A 57 13.36 22.40 10.43
C GLY A 57 12.87 20.97 10.16
N TYR A 58 12.51 20.67 8.91
CA TYR A 58 11.96 19.38 8.47
C TYR A 58 12.73 18.15 8.99
N GLU A 59 14.07 18.19 8.98
CA GLU A 59 14.89 17.06 9.42
C GLU A 59 14.67 16.77 10.91
N THR A 60 14.76 17.79 11.78
CA THR A 60 14.49 17.65 13.22
C THR A 60 13.06 17.20 13.48
N TYR A 61 12.09 17.73 12.73
CA TYR A 61 10.69 17.33 12.86
C TYR A 61 10.49 15.85 12.52
N TYR A 62 10.99 15.38 11.38
CA TYR A 62 10.88 13.98 10.96
C TYR A 62 11.62 13.04 11.91
N THR A 63 12.80 13.44 12.41
CA THR A 63 13.53 12.67 13.44
C THR A 63 12.69 12.52 14.70
N THR A 64 12.04 13.61 15.14
CA THR A 64 11.16 13.62 16.32
C THR A 64 9.91 12.77 16.08
N LEU A 65 9.29 12.87 14.90
CA LEU A 65 8.10 12.12 14.51
C LEU A 65 8.37 10.61 14.49
N LEU A 66 9.42 10.17 13.80
CA LEU A 66 9.81 8.75 13.77
C LEU A 66 10.22 8.26 15.15
N ALA A 67 10.94 9.07 15.92
CA ALA A 67 11.28 8.72 17.29
C ALA A 67 10.02 8.54 18.16
N GLY A 68 9.02 9.41 18.01
CA GLY A 68 7.72 9.31 18.68
C GLY A 68 6.97 8.02 18.31
N ILE A 69 6.88 7.70 17.02
CA ILE A 69 6.28 6.45 16.52
C ILE A 69 6.94 5.23 17.18
N PHE A 70 8.27 5.13 17.11
CA PHE A 70 8.98 4.00 17.68
C PHE A 70 8.92 3.97 19.21
N GLN A 71 8.87 5.12 19.88
CA GLN A 71 8.71 5.19 21.31
C GLN A 71 7.33 4.72 21.78
N VAL A 72 6.26 5.02 21.03
CA VAL A 72 4.91 4.48 21.32
C VAL A 72 4.90 2.96 21.20
N VAL A 73 5.52 2.40 20.15
CA VAL A 73 5.70 0.94 20.02
C VAL A 73 6.49 0.39 21.21
N ALA A 74 7.59 1.04 21.59
CA ALA A 74 8.41 0.65 22.73
C ALA A 74 7.60 0.60 24.03
N ASN A 75 6.87 1.69 24.33
CA ASN A 75 6.04 1.83 25.52
C ASN A 75 4.93 0.78 25.55
N PHE A 76 4.23 0.58 24.43
CA PHE A 76 3.12 -0.37 24.34
C PHE A 76 3.55 -1.79 24.71
N PHE A 77 4.67 -2.27 24.15
CA PHE A 77 5.11 -3.65 24.37
C PHE A 77 5.92 -3.84 25.66
N SER A 78 6.54 -2.79 26.21
CA SER A 78 7.26 -2.85 27.49
C SER A 78 6.32 -2.99 28.69
N GLY A 79 5.11 -2.42 28.60
CA GLY A 79 4.12 -2.47 29.69
C GLY A 79 3.31 -3.77 29.79
N ARG A 80 3.64 -4.82 29.02
CA ARG A 80 2.82 -6.03 28.92
C ARG A 80 3.41 -7.21 29.68
N ASN A 81 2.54 -8.10 30.15
CA ASN A 81 2.92 -9.29 30.88
C ASN A 81 3.74 -10.23 29.97
N PRO A 82 4.98 -10.61 30.34
CA PRO A 82 5.82 -11.51 29.55
C PRO A 82 5.21 -12.90 29.31
N THR A 83 4.24 -13.33 30.14
CA THR A 83 3.57 -14.62 30.00
C THR A 83 2.41 -14.60 29.00
N GLU A 84 2.02 -13.42 28.51
CA GLU A 84 0.98 -13.30 27.48
C GLU A 84 1.49 -13.85 26.15
N ASN A 85 0.66 -14.64 25.46
CA ASN A 85 1.05 -15.20 24.17
C ASN A 85 1.23 -14.07 23.12
N ILE A 86 1.99 -14.38 22.06
CA ILE A 86 2.39 -13.39 21.05
C ILE A 86 1.15 -12.87 20.29
N GLN A 87 0.23 -13.77 19.95
CA GLN A 87 -0.97 -13.47 19.18
C GLN A 87 -1.88 -12.47 19.90
N ASP A 88 -2.09 -12.62 21.21
CA ASP A 88 -2.92 -11.73 22.02
C ASP A 88 -2.26 -10.34 22.15
N ARG A 89 -0.94 -10.29 22.32
CA ARG A 89 -0.19 -9.02 22.35
C ARG A 89 -0.29 -8.28 21.02
N LEU A 90 -0.15 -8.99 19.90
CA LEU A 90 -0.30 -8.41 18.55
C LEU A 90 -1.74 -8.02 18.27
N LYS A 91 -2.72 -8.82 18.68
CA LYS A 91 -4.14 -8.46 18.58
C LYS A 91 -4.44 -7.17 19.33
N LYS A 92 -3.97 -7.03 20.58
CA LYS A 92 -4.13 -5.79 21.36
C LYS A 92 -3.47 -4.59 20.68
N TRP A 93 -2.32 -4.79 20.05
CA TRP A 93 -1.66 -3.74 19.26
C TRP A 93 -2.50 -3.35 18.04
N ASN A 94 -3.03 -4.33 17.32
CA ASN A 94 -3.88 -4.12 16.14
C ASN A 94 -5.22 -3.46 16.49
N ASP A 95 -5.78 -3.76 17.67
CA ASP A 95 -6.97 -3.10 18.21
C ASP A 95 -6.65 -1.66 18.63
N TYR A 96 -5.51 -1.43 19.30
CA TYR A 96 -5.07 -0.10 19.73
C TYR A 96 -4.75 0.85 18.56
N THR A 97 -4.08 0.34 17.53
CA THR A 97 -3.78 1.09 16.30
C THR A 97 -4.91 1.03 15.29
N GLU A 98 -5.96 0.29 15.59
CA GLU A 98 -7.15 0.06 14.76
C GLU A 98 -6.87 -0.62 13.40
N VAL A 99 -5.62 -0.97 13.05
CA VAL A 99 -5.20 -1.44 11.72
C VAL A 99 -5.92 -2.72 11.29
N ALA A 100 -5.83 -3.74 12.14
CA ALA A 100 -6.38 -5.07 11.87
C ALA A 100 -7.36 -5.49 12.96
N SER A 101 -8.09 -4.54 13.56
CA SER A 101 -9.15 -4.84 14.51
C SER A 101 -10.10 -5.90 13.92
N LEU A 102 -10.22 -7.04 14.59
CA LEU A 102 -11.03 -8.18 14.16
C LEU A 102 -12.43 -8.11 14.79
N GLY A 103 -13.13 -6.99 14.56
CA GLY A 103 -14.57 -6.88 14.86
C GLY A 103 -14.98 -5.91 15.95
N THR A 104 -14.11 -5.02 16.43
CA THR A 104 -14.54 -3.93 17.33
C THR A 104 -14.89 -2.64 16.59
N LEU A 105 -14.29 -2.41 15.41
CA LEU A 105 -14.49 -1.20 14.61
C LEU A 105 -14.63 -1.52 13.11
N ASP A 106 -15.66 -0.93 12.50
CA ASP A 106 -15.82 -0.88 11.04
C ASP A 106 -14.59 -0.26 10.38
N ILE A 107 -14.22 -0.75 9.21
CA ILE A 107 -12.99 -0.31 8.53
C ILE A 107 -12.95 1.20 8.26
N GLU A 108 -14.11 1.78 7.99
CA GLU A 108 -14.31 3.22 7.77
C GLU A 108 -14.03 4.08 9.01
N LYS A 109 -14.13 3.49 10.21
CA LYS A 109 -13.93 4.20 11.48
C LYS A 109 -12.49 4.13 12.00
N ARG A 110 -11.62 3.33 11.35
CA ARG A 110 -10.22 3.08 11.74
C ARG A 110 -9.32 4.26 11.35
N THR A 111 -9.36 5.31 12.15
CA THR A 111 -8.66 6.58 11.87
C THR A 111 -7.37 6.74 12.69
N GLN A 112 -7.12 5.85 13.66
CA GLN A 112 -5.91 5.82 14.48
C GLN A 112 -5.73 7.07 15.35
N ILE A 113 -6.84 7.66 15.83
CA ILE A 113 -6.83 8.90 16.62
C ILE A 113 -6.02 8.73 17.91
N GLN A 114 -6.26 7.66 18.66
CA GLN A 114 -5.56 7.41 19.93
C GLN A 114 -4.06 7.22 19.71
N PHE A 115 -3.68 6.37 18.75
CA PHE A 115 -2.28 6.16 18.39
C PHE A 115 -1.59 7.47 17.99
N THR A 116 -2.27 8.30 17.20
CA THR A 116 -1.76 9.61 16.79
C THR A 116 -1.55 10.54 17.98
N ALA A 117 -2.51 10.60 18.91
CA ALA A 117 -2.38 11.42 20.11
C ALA A 117 -1.16 11.03 20.95
N ASP A 118 -0.95 9.73 21.15
CA ASP A 118 0.19 9.20 21.91
C ASP A 118 1.53 9.49 21.21
N VAL A 119 1.58 9.41 19.88
CA VAL A 119 2.77 9.79 19.10
C VAL A 119 3.09 11.27 19.29
N LEU A 120 2.10 12.15 19.20
CA LEU A 120 2.29 13.59 19.42
C LEU A 120 2.73 13.91 20.86
N GLU A 121 2.24 13.16 21.84
CA GLU A 121 2.69 13.28 23.23
C GLU A 121 4.17 12.90 23.36
N GLU A 122 4.59 11.78 22.77
CA GLU A 122 6.01 11.37 22.77
C GLU A 122 6.90 12.36 21.99
N MET A 123 6.41 12.94 20.89
CA MET A 123 7.13 14.00 20.18
C MET A 123 7.40 15.21 21.09
N ARG A 124 6.41 15.66 21.87
CA ARG A 124 6.58 16.77 22.83
C ARG A 124 7.62 16.43 23.90
N LYS A 125 7.62 15.20 24.42
CA LYS A 125 8.61 14.73 25.41
C LYS A 125 10.03 14.72 24.82
N PHE A 126 10.16 14.36 23.55
CA PHE A 126 11.44 14.28 22.86
C PHE A 126 12.09 15.67 22.69
N ILE A 127 11.29 16.71 22.42
CA ILE A 127 11.76 18.10 22.35
C ILE A 127 12.37 18.56 23.70
N ILE A 128 11.81 18.09 24.81
CA ILE A 128 12.20 18.50 26.17
C ILE A 128 13.36 17.65 26.71
N ARG A 129 13.63 16.47 26.14
CA ARG A 129 14.64 15.52 26.61
C ARG A 129 15.90 15.60 25.73
N PRO A 130 16.97 16.32 26.13
CA PRO A 130 18.17 16.50 25.30
C PRO A 130 18.93 15.21 24.98
N ASN A 131 18.71 14.14 25.75
CA ASN A 131 19.35 12.83 25.54
C ASN A 131 18.51 11.85 24.70
N ALA A 132 17.26 12.20 24.38
CA ALA A 132 16.41 11.35 23.55
C ALA A 132 16.90 11.44 22.11
N THR A 133 17.26 10.29 21.52
CA THR A 133 17.73 10.20 20.13
C THR A 133 16.88 9.18 19.39
N LEU A 134 16.76 9.33 18.07
CA LEU A 134 16.10 8.35 17.21
C LEU A 134 16.72 6.95 17.38
N ALA A 135 18.05 6.88 17.48
CA ALA A 135 18.75 5.63 17.75
C ALA A 135 18.34 5.00 19.10
N GLY A 136 18.17 5.82 20.14
CA GLY A 136 17.71 5.38 21.46
C GLY A 136 16.29 4.83 21.46
N THR A 137 15.35 5.52 20.80
CA THR A 137 13.95 5.08 20.72
C THR A 137 13.79 3.82 19.87
N VAL A 138 14.56 3.72 18.77
CA VAL A 138 14.64 2.52 17.95
C VAL A 138 15.23 1.34 18.74
N ALA A 139 16.27 1.55 19.55
CA ALA A 139 16.83 0.50 20.39
C ALA A 139 15.82 0.02 21.45
N ALA A 140 15.09 0.94 22.08
CA ALA A 140 14.04 0.61 23.03
C ALA A 140 12.90 -0.20 22.36
N MET A 141 12.48 0.20 21.17
CA MET A 141 11.51 -0.53 20.36
C MET A 141 12.02 -1.94 20.03
N ARG A 142 13.26 -2.06 19.54
CA ARG A 142 13.88 -3.35 19.19
C ARG A 142 13.84 -4.28 20.39
N ASP A 143 14.16 -3.76 21.57
CA ASP A 143 14.25 -4.52 22.81
C ASP A 143 12.87 -4.94 23.31
N SER A 144 11.87 -4.05 23.27
CA SER A 144 10.50 -4.37 23.67
C SER A 144 9.82 -5.37 22.73
N THR A 145 10.24 -5.44 21.46
CA THR A 145 9.67 -6.31 20.42
C THR A 145 10.46 -7.60 20.18
N LYS A 146 11.51 -7.90 20.97
CA LYS A 146 12.37 -9.11 20.83
C LYS A 146 11.62 -10.44 20.77
N PHE A 147 10.44 -10.49 21.39
CA PHE A 147 9.61 -11.69 21.43
C PHE A 147 8.90 -11.98 20.10
N ILE A 148 8.77 -10.99 19.21
CA ILE A 148 8.11 -11.11 17.91
C ILE A 148 9.04 -11.83 16.93
N ALA A 149 8.52 -12.84 16.25
CA ALA A 149 9.20 -13.59 15.20
C ALA A 149 10.68 -13.91 15.55
N PRO A 150 10.93 -14.74 16.59
CA PRO A 150 12.29 -14.96 17.13
C PRO A 150 13.27 -15.55 16.10
N SER A 151 12.78 -16.16 15.03
CA SER A 151 13.57 -16.67 13.90
C SER A 151 13.81 -15.64 12.78
N SER A 152 13.22 -14.45 12.87
CA SER A 152 13.29 -13.38 11.86
C SER A 152 14.11 -12.20 12.37
N SER A 153 14.82 -11.54 11.45
CA SER A 153 15.47 -10.26 11.73
C SER A 153 14.47 -9.10 11.75
N MET A 154 13.30 -9.23 11.12
CA MET A 154 12.25 -8.20 11.07
C MET A 154 11.20 -8.41 12.16
N ARG A 155 10.93 -7.37 12.94
CA ARG A 155 10.00 -7.38 14.09
C ARG A 155 8.92 -6.31 13.96
N VAL A 156 9.29 -5.15 13.45
CA VAL A 156 8.39 -4.03 13.21
C VAL A 156 8.41 -3.65 11.74
N LEU A 157 7.22 -3.55 11.17
CA LEU A 157 6.98 -3.08 9.82
C LEU A 157 6.27 -1.72 9.89
N LEU A 158 6.91 -0.66 9.40
CA LEU A 158 6.26 0.63 9.17
C LEU A 158 5.76 0.66 7.72
N ALA A 159 4.45 0.56 7.53
CA ALA A 159 3.83 0.60 6.21
C ALA A 159 3.18 1.98 5.98
N LEU A 160 3.66 2.68 4.95
CA LEU A 160 3.06 3.92 4.47
C LEU A 160 2.24 3.60 3.23
N ASP A 161 0.92 3.51 3.37
CA ASP A 161 0.00 3.31 2.24
C ASP A 161 -0.34 4.64 1.57
N GLU A 162 -0.68 4.59 0.28
CA GLU A 162 -0.77 5.77 -0.59
C GLU A 162 0.51 6.63 -0.54
N ALA A 163 1.69 5.96 -0.53
CA ALA A 163 2.99 6.59 -0.36
C ALA A 163 3.32 7.67 -1.40
N ARG A 164 2.62 7.71 -2.53
CA ARG A 164 2.71 8.78 -3.54
C ARG A 164 2.60 10.18 -2.94
N ALA A 165 1.87 10.34 -1.83
CA ALA A 165 1.71 11.63 -1.17
C ALA A 165 3.06 12.20 -0.70
N LEU A 166 4.03 11.33 -0.40
CA LEU A 166 5.39 11.74 -0.02
C LEU A 166 6.19 12.36 -1.18
N LEU A 167 5.75 12.19 -2.43
CA LEU A 167 6.45 12.77 -3.59
C LEU A 167 6.20 14.28 -3.71
N GLN A 168 5.21 14.82 -2.98
CA GLN A 168 4.93 16.24 -2.91
C GLN A 168 6.04 17.00 -2.16
N THR A 169 6.23 18.27 -2.51
CA THR A 169 7.13 19.18 -1.79
C THR A 169 6.36 19.90 -0.67
N PRO A 170 6.98 20.15 0.50
CA PRO A 170 6.29 20.79 1.61
C PRO A 170 5.84 22.23 1.30
N GLY A 171 6.57 22.93 0.41
CA GLY A 171 6.23 24.24 -0.09
C GLY A 171 6.52 24.39 -1.60
N PRO A 172 5.95 25.42 -2.25
CA PRO A 172 6.16 25.69 -3.67
C PRO A 172 7.60 26.10 -4.02
N SER A 173 8.37 26.57 -3.03
CA SER A 173 9.78 26.93 -3.16
C SER A 173 10.74 25.83 -2.68
N ASP A 174 10.23 24.72 -2.15
CA ASP A 174 11.07 23.66 -1.59
C ASP A 174 11.56 22.72 -2.69
N GLU A 175 12.88 22.50 -2.77
CA GLU A 175 13.48 21.57 -3.75
C GLU A 175 13.43 20.10 -3.32
N ILE A 176 12.97 19.83 -2.09
CA ILE A 176 13.06 18.51 -1.45
C ILE A 176 11.66 18.02 -1.11
N SER A 177 11.28 16.87 -1.65
CA SER A 177 10.01 16.21 -1.32
C SER A 177 10.00 15.61 0.08
N PHE A 178 8.81 15.39 0.64
CA PHE A 178 8.62 14.67 1.91
C PHE A 178 9.33 13.31 1.91
N PHE A 179 9.32 12.60 0.78
CA PHE A 179 10.00 11.33 0.59
C PHE A 179 11.52 11.47 0.78
N ARG A 180 12.13 12.51 0.21
CA ARG A 180 13.57 12.75 0.37
C ARG A 180 13.93 13.07 1.81
N ILE A 181 13.10 13.84 2.53
CA ILE A 181 13.28 14.14 3.95
C ILE A 181 13.16 12.83 4.76
N PHE A 182 12.05 12.12 4.61
CA PHE A 182 11.81 10.82 5.25
C PHE A 182 12.98 9.86 5.02
N ARG A 183 13.42 9.73 3.76
CA ARG A 183 14.54 8.88 3.35
C ARG A 183 15.85 9.25 4.03
N ARG A 184 16.12 10.55 4.22
CA ARG A 184 17.31 11.02 4.96
C ARG A 184 17.23 10.61 6.42
N THR A 185 16.08 10.82 7.07
CA THR A 185 15.90 10.48 8.48
C THR A 185 16.00 8.97 8.73
N ILE A 186 15.38 8.12 7.90
CA ILE A 186 15.47 6.66 8.09
C ILE A 186 16.88 6.09 7.83
N ARG A 187 17.78 6.85 7.18
CA ARG A 187 19.19 6.45 7.03
C ARG A 187 19.98 6.59 8.34
N GLU A 188 19.48 7.37 9.31
CA GLU A 188 20.09 7.52 10.63
C GLU A 188 19.75 6.35 11.56
N ILE A 189 18.79 5.51 11.17
CA ILE A 189 18.42 4.30 11.91
C ILE A 189 19.57 3.28 11.80
N PRO A 190 20.14 2.80 12.92
CA PRO A 190 21.21 1.81 12.87
C PRO A 190 20.76 0.49 12.22
N THR A 191 21.69 -0.23 11.61
CA THR A 191 21.43 -1.55 11.05
C THR A 191 21.09 -2.58 12.14
N GLY A 192 20.34 -3.63 11.78
CA GLY A 192 20.01 -4.71 12.72
C GLY A 192 18.99 -4.34 13.81
N MET A 193 18.27 -3.23 13.66
CA MET A 193 17.26 -2.78 14.62
C MET A 193 15.90 -3.47 14.48
N GLY A 194 15.75 -4.38 13.51
CA GLY A 194 14.53 -5.15 13.27
C GLY A 194 13.35 -4.33 12.75
N ILE A 195 13.63 -3.18 12.15
CA ILE A 195 12.67 -2.34 11.44
C ILE A 195 12.79 -2.61 9.95
N PHE A 196 11.64 -2.75 9.30
CA PHE A 196 11.51 -2.64 7.85
C PHE A 196 10.41 -1.63 7.51
N ILE A 197 10.55 -0.96 6.38
CA ILE A 197 9.63 0.09 5.94
C ILE A 197 9.08 -0.29 4.57
N LEU A 198 7.76 -0.29 4.42
CA LEU A 198 7.12 -0.49 3.12
C LEU A 198 6.46 0.80 2.66
N LEU A 199 6.84 1.24 1.46
CA LEU A 199 6.16 2.31 0.74
C LEU A 199 5.15 1.65 -0.18
N VAL A 200 3.90 1.63 0.24
CA VAL A 200 2.82 0.97 -0.47
C VAL A 200 2.13 2.00 -1.34
N ASP A 201 2.06 1.70 -2.63
CA ASP A 201 1.42 2.60 -3.57
C ASP A 201 0.76 1.79 -4.67
N THR A 202 -0.30 2.37 -5.23
CA THR A 202 -0.89 1.89 -6.46
C THR A 202 -0.23 2.54 -7.66
N THR A 203 0.26 3.80 -7.57
CA THR A 203 0.33 4.67 -8.76
C THR A 203 1.64 5.29 -9.18
N SER A 204 2.65 5.36 -8.33
CA SER A 204 3.87 6.07 -8.71
C SER A 204 4.78 5.21 -9.56
N TYR A 205 5.52 5.89 -10.44
CA TYR A 205 6.73 5.36 -11.04
C TYR A 205 7.58 4.73 -9.95
N VAL A 206 7.72 3.41 -10.00
CA VAL A 206 8.63 2.62 -9.15
C VAL A 206 10.01 3.28 -9.03
N ALA A 207 10.45 3.91 -10.12
CA ALA A 207 11.69 4.69 -10.21
C ALA A 207 11.76 5.91 -9.26
N ASN A 208 10.65 6.43 -8.75
CA ASN A 208 10.64 7.58 -7.83
C ASN A 208 11.04 7.15 -6.40
N PHE A 209 10.71 5.93 -6.01
CA PHE A 209 11.12 5.35 -4.74
C PHE A 209 12.43 4.54 -4.84
N SER A 210 12.79 4.14 -6.06
CA SER A 210 14.01 3.43 -6.38
C SER A 210 15.15 4.39 -6.76
N LEU A 211 16.40 4.00 -6.53
CA LEU A 211 17.55 4.78 -6.93
C LEU A 211 17.87 4.47 -8.39
N LYS A 212 17.84 5.47 -9.26
CA LYS A 212 18.62 5.38 -10.50
C LYS A 212 20.08 5.16 -10.11
N SER A 213 20.74 4.21 -10.77
CA SER A 213 22.14 3.83 -10.58
C SER A 213 23.04 5.07 -10.37
N SER A 214 23.37 5.37 -9.12
CA SER A 214 24.52 6.14 -8.59
C SER A 214 25.05 7.43 -9.26
N SER A 215 24.60 7.88 -10.43
CA SER A 215 25.22 8.98 -11.18
C SER A 215 24.47 10.31 -11.08
N PHE A 216 23.21 10.32 -10.60
CA PHE A 216 22.39 11.55 -10.54
C PHE A 216 21.61 11.75 -9.22
N ASP A 217 21.87 10.97 -8.16
CA ASP A 217 21.28 11.25 -6.85
C ASP A 217 22.00 12.43 -6.19
N SER A 218 21.36 13.61 -6.15
CA SER A 218 21.89 14.78 -5.43
C SER A 218 22.01 14.58 -3.91
N SER A 219 21.48 13.48 -3.36
CA SER A 219 21.70 13.04 -1.98
C SER A 219 22.87 12.06 -1.81
N ALA A 220 23.53 11.64 -2.89
CA ALA A 220 24.79 10.92 -2.84
C ALA A 220 25.93 11.92 -2.57
N ARG A 221 26.43 11.96 -1.34
CA ARG A 221 27.66 12.72 -1.05
C ARG A 221 28.84 12.03 -1.73
N TYR A 222 29.69 12.81 -2.40
CA TYR A 222 31.02 12.38 -2.83
C TYR A 222 31.74 11.69 -1.64
N LYS A 223 32.31 10.49 -1.86
CA LYS A 223 33.01 9.60 -0.89
C LYS A 223 32.21 8.45 -0.26
N PHE A 224 31.40 7.72 -1.02
CA PHE A 224 30.89 6.42 -0.56
C PHE A 224 31.33 5.29 -1.48
N GLU A 225 32.22 4.44 -0.97
CA GLU A 225 32.59 3.12 -1.53
C GLU A 225 31.79 2.05 -0.78
N GLY A 226 30.69 1.59 -1.38
CA GLY A 226 29.89 0.48 -0.87
C GLY A 226 28.79 0.13 -1.87
N GLU A 227 28.46 -1.16 -2.00
CA GLU A 227 27.40 -1.64 -2.89
C GLU A 227 26.02 -1.16 -2.39
N ASN A 228 25.65 0.05 -2.79
CA ASN A 228 24.40 0.73 -2.49
C ASN A 228 23.22 0.10 -3.25
N ARG A 229 22.84 -1.15 -2.92
CA ARG A 229 21.63 -1.79 -3.46
C ARG A 229 20.44 -1.53 -2.54
N LEU A 230 19.44 -0.80 -3.02
CA LEU A 230 18.12 -0.78 -2.37
C LEU A 230 17.53 -2.19 -2.42
N TYR A 231 16.58 -2.48 -1.52
CA TYR A 231 15.76 -3.67 -1.68
C TYR A 231 14.96 -3.56 -2.97
N ASP A 232 14.90 -4.66 -3.72
CA ASP A 232 14.11 -4.72 -4.94
C ASP A 232 12.63 -4.44 -4.63
N PRO A 233 11.91 -3.75 -5.53
CA PRO A 233 10.48 -3.54 -5.35
C PRO A 233 9.74 -4.87 -5.24
N ILE A 234 8.75 -4.93 -4.37
CA ILE A 234 7.86 -6.08 -4.20
C ILE A 234 6.64 -5.85 -5.08
N TYR A 235 6.43 -6.69 -6.09
CA TYR A 235 5.29 -6.59 -7.01
C TYR A 235 4.57 -7.93 -7.23
N GLN A 236 5.19 -9.03 -6.83
CA GLN A 236 4.59 -10.37 -6.87
C GLN A 236 3.76 -10.62 -5.61
N ILE A 237 2.53 -10.10 -5.61
CA ILE A 237 1.57 -10.36 -4.55
C ILE A 237 0.78 -11.61 -4.94
N SER A 238 0.95 -12.69 -4.18
CA SER A 238 0.29 -13.98 -4.42
C SER A 238 -1.18 -13.98 -3.96
N SER A 239 -1.95 -12.98 -4.38
CA SER A 239 -3.37 -12.81 -4.04
C SER A 239 -4.31 -13.14 -5.19
N PHE A 240 -3.78 -13.27 -6.41
CA PHE A 240 -4.57 -13.70 -7.56
C PHE A 240 -5.09 -15.12 -7.33
N ASP A 241 -6.39 -15.34 -7.54
CA ASP A 241 -7.10 -16.59 -7.24
C ASP A 241 -7.09 -17.00 -5.75
N ALA A 242 -6.70 -16.11 -4.82
CA ALA A 242 -6.64 -16.46 -3.38
C ALA A 242 -8.01 -16.82 -2.78
N MET A 243 -9.11 -16.44 -3.44
CA MET A 243 -10.48 -16.76 -3.04
C MET A 243 -10.99 -18.06 -3.68
N VAL A 244 -10.26 -18.66 -4.62
CA VAL A 244 -10.68 -19.88 -5.33
C VAL A 244 -10.56 -21.09 -4.40
N PRO A 245 -11.62 -21.91 -4.24
CA PRO A 245 -11.54 -23.14 -3.46
C PRO A 245 -10.53 -24.11 -4.07
N SER A 246 -9.69 -24.72 -3.22
CA SER A 246 -8.73 -25.75 -3.65
C SER A 246 -9.38 -26.98 -4.29
N ASN A 247 -10.65 -27.23 -3.97
CA ASN A 247 -11.41 -28.31 -4.58
C ASN A 247 -11.90 -27.91 -5.98
N PRO A 248 -11.70 -28.77 -6.99
CA PRO A 248 -12.22 -28.52 -8.34
C PRO A 248 -13.76 -28.54 -8.32
N PRO A 249 -14.40 -27.85 -9.28
CA PRO A 249 -15.85 -27.88 -9.39
C PRO A 249 -16.34 -29.29 -9.73
N ARG A 250 -17.44 -29.70 -9.10
CA ARG A 250 -18.02 -31.04 -9.25
C ARG A 250 -18.98 -31.16 -10.43
N SER A 251 -19.45 -30.04 -10.96
CA SER A 251 -20.35 -29.99 -12.10
C SER A 251 -20.12 -28.74 -12.95
N TRP A 252 -20.71 -28.73 -14.16
CA TRP A 252 -20.69 -27.55 -15.03
C TRP A 252 -21.42 -26.37 -14.39
N GLU A 253 -22.53 -26.64 -13.70
CA GLU A 253 -23.32 -25.61 -12.99
C GLU A 253 -22.49 -24.93 -11.89
N GLU A 254 -21.69 -25.69 -11.14
CA GLU A 254 -20.77 -25.12 -10.15
C GLU A 254 -19.68 -24.28 -10.82
N LEU A 255 -19.08 -24.79 -11.90
CA LEU A 255 -18.01 -24.11 -12.63
C LEU A 255 -18.45 -22.75 -13.19
N VAL A 256 -19.66 -22.67 -13.75
CA VAL A 256 -20.20 -21.43 -14.34
C VAL A 256 -21.01 -20.59 -13.35
N SER A 257 -21.08 -21.01 -12.08
CA SER A 257 -21.82 -20.27 -11.06
C SER A 257 -21.18 -18.90 -10.80
N PRO A 258 -21.97 -17.82 -10.63
CA PRO A 258 -21.43 -16.50 -10.27
C PRO A 258 -20.56 -16.54 -9.02
N GLU A 259 -20.96 -17.33 -8.01
CA GLU A 259 -20.19 -17.51 -6.78
C GLU A 259 -18.77 -18.01 -7.06
N ARG A 260 -18.61 -18.94 -8.00
CA ARG A 260 -17.31 -19.48 -8.37
C ARG A 260 -16.55 -18.52 -9.28
N LEU A 261 -17.21 -17.94 -10.28
CA LEU A 261 -16.59 -17.04 -11.26
C LEU A 261 -15.98 -15.78 -10.61
N PHE A 262 -16.66 -15.18 -9.62
CA PHE A 262 -16.15 -14.00 -8.92
C PHE A 262 -14.97 -14.28 -7.97
N LYS A 263 -14.72 -15.55 -7.62
CA LYS A 263 -13.57 -15.94 -6.80
C LYS A 263 -12.27 -16.02 -7.61
N TYR A 264 -12.35 -16.15 -8.94
CA TYR A 264 -11.19 -16.12 -9.82
C TYR A 264 -10.68 -14.70 -10.05
N GLY A 265 -9.36 -14.56 -10.13
CA GLY A 265 -8.65 -13.32 -10.34
C GLY A 265 -8.46 -12.49 -9.08
N SER A 266 -8.71 -11.19 -9.18
CA SER A 266 -8.53 -10.27 -8.06
C SER A 266 -9.47 -10.60 -6.89
N PRO A 267 -8.96 -10.71 -5.65
CA PRO A 267 -9.73 -11.21 -4.51
C PRO A 267 -10.89 -10.30 -4.09
N ILE A 268 -10.87 -9.03 -4.49
CA ILE A 268 -11.90 -8.04 -4.15
C ILE A 268 -13.30 -8.46 -4.63
N PHE A 269 -13.41 -9.05 -5.82
CA PHE A 269 -14.70 -9.41 -6.39
C PHE A 269 -15.37 -10.55 -5.62
N GLY A 270 -14.60 -11.59 -5.31
CA GLY A 270 -15.08 -12.72 -4.50
C GLY A 270 -15.40 -12.30 -3.06
N ALA A 271 -14.60 -11.39 -2.48
CA ALA A 271 -14.88 -10.84 -1.16
C ALA A 271 -16.18 -10.02 -1.15
N TYR A 272 -16.36 -9.12 -2.13
CA TYR A 272 -17.59 -8.34 -2.28
C TYR A 272 -18.81 -9.26 -2.45
N PHE A 273 -18.72 -10.26 -3.32
CA PHE A 273 -19.81 -11.21 -3.54
C PHE A 273 -20.21 -11.95 -2.26
N ARG A 274 -19.22 -12.45 -1.51
CA ARG A 274 -19.44 -13.14 -0.22
C ARG A 274 -20.14 -12.22 0.77
N ASP A 275 -19.62 -11.01 0.96
CA ASP A 275 -20.10 -10.10 2.00
C ASP A 275 -21.51 -9.57 1.65
N ALA A 276 -21.75 -9.15 0.41
CA ALA A 276 -23.07 -8.69 -0.04
C ALA A 276 -24.14 -9.80 0.00
N THR A 277 -23.74 -11.05 -0.27
CA THR A 277 -24.65 -12.21 -0.10
C THR A 277 -25.00 -12.43 1.36
N SER A 278 -24.03 -12.28 2.27
CA SER A 278 -24.26 -12.41 3.72
C SER A 278 -25.17 -11.32 4.28
N GLU A 279 -25.18 -10.15 3.65
CA GLU A 279 -26.11 -9.04 3.94
C GLU A 279 -27.51 -9.24 3.33
N GLY A 280 -27.74 -10.31 2.59
CA GLY A 280 -29.03 -10.63 1.98
C GLY A 280 -29.34 -9.80 0.72
N GLN A 281 -28.33 -9.21 0.07
CA GLN A 281 -28.53 -8.50 -1.18
C GLN A 281 -28.92 -9.47 -2.32
N LEU A 282 -29.74 -8.99 -3.26
CA LEU A 282 -30.17 -9.80 -4.39
C LEU A 282 -29.01 -10.07 -5.37
N PRO A 283 -28.85 -11.30 -5.91
CA PRO A 283 -27.73 -11.63 -6.79
C PRO A 283 -27.54 -10.70 -8.01
N LEU A 284 -28.65 -10.21 -8.60
CA LEU A 284 -28.59 -9.27 -9.72
C LEU A 284 -28.00 -7.90 -9.33
N VAL A 285 -28.27 -7.44 -8.11
CA VAL A 285 -27.72 -6.17 -7.59
C VAL A 285 -26.22 -6.32 -7.34
N ILE A 286 -25.83 -7.44 -6.73
CA ILE A 286 -24.41 -7.78 -6.47
C ILE A 286 -23.64 -7.83 -7.81
N TYR A 287 -24.20 -8.51 -8.82
CA TYR A 287 -23.60 -8.60 -10.16
C TYR A 287 -23.37 -7.22 -10.77
N GLY A 288 -24.40 -6.37 -10.78
CA GLY A 288 -24.31 -5.02 -11.34
C GLY A 288 -23.22 -4.19 -10.65
N ALA A 289 -23.18 -4.23 -9.32
CA ALA A 289 -22.18 -3.50 -8.54
C ALA A 289 -20.74 -4.01 -8.78
N ILE A 290 -20.54 -5.33 -8.89
CA ILE A 290 -19.23 -5.90 -9.19
C ILE A 290 -18.75 -5.51 -10.58
N LEU A 291 -19.62 -5.56 -11.59
CA LEU A 291 -19.24 -5.15 -12.95
C LEU A 291 -18.98 -3.65 -13.06
N GLU A 292 -19.76 -2.83 -12.35
CA GLU A 292 -19.51 -1.39 -12.26
C GLU A 292 -18.15 -1.11 -11.60
N LEU A 293 -17.84 -1.80 -10.50
CA LEU A 293 -16.53 -1.71 -9.84
C LEU A 293 -15.40 -2.13 -10.79
N ALA A 294 -15.56 -3.23 -11.53
CA ALA A 294 -14.59 -3.71 -12.50
C ALA A 294 -14.41 -2.73 -13.67
N PHE A 295 -15.50 -2.14 -14.17
CA PHE A 295 -15.46 -1.11 -15.20
C PHE A 295 -14.66 0.11 -14.74
N TYR A 296 -14.95 0.67 -13.56
CA TYR A 296 -14.20 1.82 -13.04
C TYR A 296 -12.75 1.48 -12.72
N THR A 297 -12.48 0.23 -12.35
CA THR A 297 -11.13 -0.28 -12.13
C THR A 297 -10.31 -0.34 -13.42
N LEU A 298 -10.92 -0.69 -14.56
CA LEU A 298 -10.28 -0.64 -15.88
C LEU A 298 -10.19 0.79 -16.42
N ARG A 299 -11.22 1.61 -16.21
CA ARG A 299 -11.29 2.99 -16.69
C ARG A 299 -10.28 3.91 -15.99
N GLY A 300 -10.01 3.65 -14.72
CA GLY A 300 -9.17 4.48 -13.87
C GLY A 300 -9.85 5.78 -13.42
N PRO A 301 -9.11 6.62 -12.65
CA PRO A 301 -9.65 7.88 -12.16
C PRO A 301 -10.01 8.79 -13.33
N THR A 302 -11.16 9.46 -13.23
CA THR A 302 -11.58 10.48 -14.21
C THR A 302 -11.13 11.84 -13.66
N GLU A 303 -10.32 12.59 -14.41
CA GLU A 303 -10.03 13.97 -14.02
C GLU A 303 -11.32 14.81 -14.09
N PRO A 304 -11.58 15.68 -13.10
CA PRO A 304 -12.70 16.61 -13.17
C PRO A 304 -12.36 17.76 -14.13
N ALA A 305 -12.56 17.57 -15.43
CA ALA A 305 -12.60 18.68 -16.39
C ALA A 305 -13.53 18.41 -17.59
N GLU A 306 -14.49 19.33 -17.74
CA GLU A 306 -15.19 19.78 -18.95
C GLU A 306 -16.03 18.77 -19.76
N SER A 307 -17.29 18.63 -19.32
CA SER A 307 -18.58 18.63 -20.07
C SER A 307 -18.65 18.22 -21.57
N THR A 308 -17.76 17.37 -22.04
CA THR A 308 -17.77 16.78 -23.38
C THR A 308 -17.24 15.36 -23.19
N GLN A 309 -17.94 14.34 -23.70
CA GLN A 309 -17.45 12.96 -23.63
C GLN A 309 -15.99 12.91 -24.11
N PRO A 310 -15.00 12.72 -23.21
CA PRO A 310 -13.61 12.73 -23.63
C PRO A 310 -13.39 11.47 -24.46
N ALA A 311 -12.77 11.62 -25.64
CA ALA A 311 -12.32 10.47 -26.40
C ALA A 311 -11.47 9.55 -25.50
N MET A 312 -11.67 8.23 -25.63
CA MET A 312 -10.96 7.23 -24.82
C MET A 312 -9.45 7.42 -24.94
N ILE A 313 -8.76 7.60 -23.81
CA ILE A 313 -7.30 7.74 -23.83
C ILE A 313 -6.63 6.39 -24.09
N LYS A 314 -5.43 6.42 -24.67
CA LYS A 314 -4.68 5.20 -25.03
C LYS A 314 -4.61 4.16 -23.88
N PRO A 315 -4.27 4.52 -22.63
CA PRO A 315 -4.26 3.56 -21.51
C PRO A 315 -5.61 2.86 -21.28
N GLN A 316 -6.72 3.59 -21.37
CA GLN A 316 -8.07 3.00 -21.24
C GLN A 316 -8.36 2.01 -22.36
N ALA A 317 -7.98 2.31 -23.60
CA ALA A 317 -8.14 1.36 -24.71
C ALA A 317 -7.38 0.06 -24.46
N PHE A 318 -6.13 0.15 -23.99
CA PHE A 318 -5.34 -1.02 -23.60
C PHE A 318 -5.96 -1.76 -22.40
N ALA A 319 -6.57 -1.05 -21.46
CA ALA A 319 -7.23 -1.62 -20.30
C ALA A 319 -8.49 -2.42 -20.67
N PHE A 320 -9.34 -1.89 -21.55
CA PHE A 320 -10.55 -2.59 -21.99
C PHE A 320 -10.24 -3.75 -22.94
N LEU A 321 -9.20 -3.65 -23.77
CA LEU A 321 -8.76 -4.77 -24.61
C LEU A 321 -7.94 -5.81 -23.83
N GLY A 322 -7.30 -5.41 -22.75
CA GLY A 322 -6.38 -6.20 -21.93
C GLY A 322 -6.92 -7.56 -21.50
N PRO A 323 -8.02 -7.61 -20.73
CA PRO A 323 -8.60 -8.86 -20.23
C PRO A 323 -9.03 -9.84 -21.33
N THR A 324 -9.29 -9.35 -22.55
CA THR A 324 -9.86 -10.15 -23.65
C THR A 324 -8.80 -10.65 -24.63
N ILE A 325 -7.90 -9.77 -25.08
CA ILE A 325 -6.94 -10.08 -26.16
C ILE A 325 -5.46 -9.91 -25.76
N GLN A 326 -5.19 -9.43 -24.54
CA GLN A 326 -3.83 -9.23 -24.00
C GLN A 326 -2.86 -8.59 -25.02
N PRO A 327 -3.11 -7.34 -25.42
CA PRO A 327 -2.29 -6.67 -26.43
C PRO A 327 -0.83 -6.57 -25.96
N ARG A 328 0.12 -6.80 -26.88
CA ARG A 328 1.55 -6.67 -26.57
C ARG A 328 1.92 -5.19 -26.42
N ILE A 329 2.49 -4.84 -25.26
CA ILE A 329 2.83 -3.46 -24.90
C ILE A 329 4.36 -3.26 -24.93
N ASN A 330 5.01 -3.67 -26.02
CA ASN A 330 6.48 -3.67 -26.08
C ASN A 330 7.08 -2.25 -26.01
N GLY A 331 8.06 -2.04 -25.13
CA GLY A 331 8.90 -0.84 -25.11
C GLY A 331 8.24 0.44 -24.57
N ALA A 332 7.04 0.36 -24.00
CA ALA A 332 6.32 1.51 -23.47
C ALA A 332 6.26 1.48 -21.92
N SER A 333 7.42 1.65 -21.27
CA SER A 333 7.54 1.60 -19.79
C SER A 333 6.58 2.55 -19.07
N HIS A 334 6.35 3.75 -19.62
CA HIS A 334 5.35 4.70 -19.11
C HIS A 334 3.94 4.13 -19.15
N LEU A 335 3.54 3.51 -20.28
CA LEU A 335 2.22 2.93 -20.44
C LEU A 335 2.03 1.75 -19.49
N HIS A 336 3.03 0.89 -19.31
CA HIS A 336 2.95 -0.20 -18.32
C HIS A 336 2.74 0.31 -16.89
N THR A 337 3.49 1.36 -16.51
CA THR A 337 3.37 1.99 -15.20
C THR A 337 1.97 2.56 -15.00
N GLU A 338 1.46 3.28 -16.00
CA GLU A 338 0.11 3.86 -15.96
C GLU A 338 -0.98 2.78 -15.90
N LEU A 339 -0.83 1.67 -16.63
CA LEU A 339 -1.78 0.57 -16.61
C LEU A 339 -1.82 -0.14 -15.24
N ILE A 340 -0.67 -0.32 -14.59
CA ILE A 340 -0.61 -0.86 -13.22
C ILE A 340 -1.26 0.13 -12.24
N ALA A 341 -0.95 1.41 -12.44
CA ALA A 341 -1.36 2.50 -11.56
C ALA A 341 -2.87 2.68 -11.50
N SER A 342 -3.46 2.78 -12.68
CA SER A 342 -4.79 3.35 -12.85
C SER A 342 -5.76 2.39 -13.52
N HIS A 343 -5.28 1.29 -14.10
CA HIS A 343 -6.11 0.49 -15.00
C HIS A 343 -6.10 -1.01 -14.69
N ALA A 344 -5.72 -1.40 -13.48
CA ALA A 344 -5.80 -2.79 -13.00
C ALA A 344 -4.83 -3.80 -13.63
N ALA A 345 -3.84 -3.35 -14.41
CA ALA A 345 -2.83 -4.27 -14.91
C ALA A 345 -1.98 -4.83 -13.76
N HIS A 346 -1.64 -6.11 -13.87
CA HIS A 346 -0.72 -6.74 -12.94
C HIS A 346 0.71 -6.47 -13.36
N CYS A 347 1.58 -6.20 -12.39
CA CYS A 347 3.00 -6.00 -12.65
C CYS A 347 3.70 -7.36 -12.71
N ASP A 348 4.27 -7.68 -13.87
CA ASP A 348 4.97 -8.94 -14.10
C ASP A 348 6.45 -8.86 -13.74
N TYR A 349 7.05 -7.70 -14.02
CA TYR A 349 8.48 -7.51 -13.90
C TYR A 349 8.83 -6.04 -13.79
N ILE A 350 9.84 -5.77 -12.94
CA ILE A 350 10.53 -4.50 -12.90
C ILE A 350 12.03 -4.79 -12.94
N SER A 351 12.75 -4.13 -13.84
CA SER A 351 14.21 -4.25 -13.91
C SER A 351 14.86 -3.65 -12.66
N PRO A 352 16.07 -4.13 -12.27
CA PRO A 352 16.81 -3.57 -11.12
C PRO A 352 17.08 -2.05 -11.21
N GLY A 353 17.15 -1.49 -12.43
CA GLY A 353 17.29 -0.05 -12.67
C GLY A 353 15.98 0.73 -12.69
N CYS A 354 14.84 0.05 -12.60
CA CYS A 354 13.49 0.59 -12.75
C CYS A 354 13.26 1.34 -14.08
N ASP A 355 14.04 1.02 -15.11
CA ASP A 355 13.95 1.57 -16.47
C ASP A 355 12.97 0.77 -17.33
N LEU A 356 12.80 -0.53 -17.04
CA LEU A 356 11.83 -1.42 -17.67
C LEU A 356 10.80 -1.88 -16.64
N VAL A 357 9.54 -1.56 -16.92
CA VAL A 357 8.37 -2.10 -16.21
C VAL A 357 7.53 -2.86 -17.22
N MET A 358 7.13 -4.08 -16.86
CA MET A 358 6.22 -4.91 -17.65
C MET A 358 4.96 -5.19 -16.85
N SER A 359 3.84 -5.15 -17.55
CA SER A 359 2.52 -5.45 -17.01
C SER A 359 1.68 -6.22 -18.00
N ASN A 360 0.71 -6.96 -17.45
CA ASN A 360 -0.24 -7.74 -18.22
C ASN A 360 -1.65 -7.65 -17.60
N TYR A 361 -2.60 -8.26 -18.30
CA TYR A 361 -3.93 -8.51 -17.78
C TYR A 361 -4.14 -10.02 -17.73
N PRO A 362 -3.89 -10.66 -16.57
CA PRO A 362 -4.15 -12.07 -16.41
C PRO A 362 -5.63 -12.35 -16.64
N SER A 363 -5.94 -13.52 -17.20
CA SER A 363 -7.32 -13.90 -17.50
C SER A 363 -8.16 -13.91 -16.22
N GLN A 364 -9.16 -13.03 -16.15
CA GLN A 364 -10.14 -12.99 -15.07
C GLN A 364 -11.51 -12.61 -15.63
N PHE A 365 -12.52 -13.38 -15.24
CA PHE A 365 -13.87 -13.27 -15.79
C PHE A 365 -14.47 -11.89 -15.57
N THR A 366 -14.31 -11.34 -14.37
CA THR A 366 -14.96 -10.08 -13.98
C THR A 366 -14.51 -8.89 -14.83
N LEU A 367 -13.20 -8.72 -15.03
CA LEU A 367 -12.69 -7.62 -15.85
C LEU A 367 -13.04 -7.83 -17.34
N ALA A 368 -13.01 -9.07 -17.82
CA ALA A 368 -13.39 -9.38 -19.20
C ALA A 368 -14.88 -9.13 -19.47
N ALA A 369 -15.75 -9.45 -18.51
CA ALA A 369 -17.19 -9.18 -18.60
C ALA A 369 -17.46 -7.67 -18.64
N ALA A 370 -16.88 -6.90 -17.71
CA ALA A 370 -17.04 -5.44 -17.68
C ALA A 370 -16.50 -4.76 -18.95
N ALA A 371 -15.36 -5.24 -19.47
CA ALA A 371 -14.82 -4.75 -20.73
C ALA A 371 -15.70 -5.11 -21.93
N GLY A 372 -16.22 -6.35 -21.96
CA GLY A 372 -17.12 -6.81 -23.01
C GLY A 372 -18.43 -6.02 -23.06
N ASP A 373 -19.01 -5.72 -21.89
CA ASP A 373 -20.22 -4.90 -21.80
C ASP A 373 -19.97 -3.47 -22.30
N HIS A 374 -18.82 -2.88 -21.95
CA HIS A 374 -18.45 -1.55 -22.44
C HIS A 374 -18.24 -1.54 -23.97
N LEU A 375 -17.47 -2.49 -24.51
CA LEU A 375 -17.12 -2.53 -25.94
C LEU A 375 -18.31 -2.89 -26.85
N ARG A 376 -19.38 -3.48 -26.31
CA ARG A 376 -20.62 -3.78 -27.05
C ARG A 376 -21.60 -2.61 -27.12
N ASP A 377 -21.40 -1.59 -26.29
CA ASP A 377 -22.22 -0.39 -26.34
C ASP A 377 -21.77 0.46 -27.54
N ASP A 378 -22.52 0.34 -28.64
CA ASP A 378 -22.30 1.04 -29.92
C ASP A 378 -22.17 2.58 -29.77
N SER A 379 -22.58 3.15 -28.63
CA SER A 379 -22.41 4.58 -28.32
C SER A 379 -21.00 4.96 -27.82
N THR A 380 -20.12 3.98 -27.56
CA THR A 380 -18.78 4.16 -27.01
C THR A 380 -17.64 3.70 -27.92
N CYS A 381 -17.97 3.03 -29.04
CA CYS A 381 -17.02 2.74 -30.11
C CYS A 381 -16.92 3.94 -31.07
N ILE A 382 -15.68 4.30 -31.40
CA ILE A 382 -15.21 5.43 -32.23
C ILE A 382 -16.05 5.67 -33.48
#